data_AF-A0A515L7F0-F1
#
_entry.id   AF-A0A515L7F0-F1
#
_cell.length_a   1.000
_cell.length_b   1.000
_cell.length_c   1.000
_cell.angle_alpha   90.00
_cell.angle_beta   90.00
_cell.angle_gamma   90.00
#
_symmetry.space_group_name_H-M   'P 1'
#
loop_
_entity.id
_entity.type
_entity.pdbx_description
1 polymer ?
#
loop_
_entity_poly.entity_id
_entity_poly.type
_entity_poly.pdbx_seq_one_letter_code
_entity_poly.pdbx_strand_id
1 'polypeptide(L)'
;MPRLLPAALLAAATLAVAATAQMPTEKPGARDAARVSGGTYQADPAHTLVGWRVDHLGFSDYFGLFGDVTGTLTIDPANLSAARVDVSIPINPVVASKGLQEHLLRPGKDGGKPDFFGPGQAPARFVSTSVAPGADGMGAYILGNLTLNGITRPVAIQAQFTGAGAMRGTETVGFSGRALIKRSDFGITNGIPLISDEVELDLSAAFEKKAGASEPQPMPAPAANACNGDKVQPWFGKQATPAVRAEIAAATGAKMIRWLYPDSIVTQDYRAERLNVRMDKGTDVIRSASCG
;
A
#
# COMPACT_ATOMS: atom_id res chain seq x y z
N MET A 1 68.54 -62.82 23.06
CA MET A 1 68.71 -61.46 23.64
C MET A 1 69.05 -60.49 22.51
N PRO A 2 68.70 -59.20 22.60
CA PRO A 2 67.59 -58.59 23.37
C PRO A 2 66.30 -58.73 22.50
N ARG A 3 65.30 -57.84 22.37
CA ARG A 3 64.68 -56.77 23.23
C ARG A 3 63.17 -56.75 22.87
N LEU A 4 62.31 -56.19 23.73
CA LEU A 4 60.91 -55.86 23.38
C LEU A 4 60.78 -54.37 23.02
N LEU A 5 59.84 -54.05 22.13
CA LEU A 5 59.34 -52.68 21.87
C LEU A 5 58.02 -52.49 22.62
N PRO A 6 57.86 -51.43 23.45
CA PRO A 6 56.60 -51.14 24.12
C PRO A 6 55.62 -50.41 23.19
N ALA A 7 54.33 -50.63 23.40
CA ALA A 7 53.26 -49.98 22.65
C ALA A 7 53.07 -48.51 23.05
N ALA A 8 52.59 -47.70 22.09
CA ALA A 8 52.02 -46.38 22.33
C ALA A 8 50.70 -46.25 21.57
N LEU A 9 49.59 -46.67 22.18
CA LEU A 9 48.26 -46.29 21.69
C LEU A 9 48.01 -44.82 22.04
N LEU A 10 48.06 -43.92 21.06
CA LEU A 10 47.47 -42.58 21.20
C LEU A 10 45.95 -42.70 21.11
N ALA A 11 45.27 -42.59 22.25
CA ALA A 11 43.83 -42.38 22.28
C ALA A 11 43.52 -40.91 21.89
N ALA A 12 43.19 -40.69 20.62
CA ALA A 12 42.74 -39.39 20.13
C ALA A 12 41.31 -39.09 20.63
N ALA A 13 41.19 -38.34 21.72
CA ALA A 13 39.90 -37.86 22.22
C ALA A 13 39.36 -36.76 21.31
N THR A 14 38.43 -37.12 20.41
CA THR A 14 37.70 -36.15 19.58
C THR A 14 36.67 -35.40 20.42
N LEU A 15 37.03 -34.19 20.86
CA LEU A 15 36.09 -33.24 21.45
C LEU A 15 35.06 -32.80 20.40
N ALA A 16 33.89 -33.44 20.42
CA ALA A 16 32.74 -33.02 19.64
C ALA A 16 32.19 -31.70 20.20
N VAL A 17 32.65 -30.57 19.64
CA VAL A 17 32.08 -29.26 19.95
C VAL A 17 30.68 -29.20 19.33
N ALA A 18 29.66 -29.43 20.15
CA ALA A 18 28.27 -29.24 19.75
C ALA A 18 28.05 -27.74 19.49
N ALA A 19 28.01 -27.36 18.21
CA ALA A 19 27.66 -26.01 17.80
C ALA A 19 26.18 -25.76 18.12
N THR A 20 25.90 -25.24 19.31
CA THR A 20 24.57 -24.73 19.66
C THR A 20 24.23 -23.60 18.71
N ALA A 21 23.23 -23.81 17.85
CA ALA A 21 22.72 -22.77 16.97
C ALA A 21 22.13 -21.64 17.82
N GLN A 22 22.93 -20.60 18.03
CA GLN A 22 22.57 -19.46 18.87
C GLN A 22 21.42 -18.71 18.18
N MET A 23 20.26 -18.65 18.83
CA MET A 23 19.14 -17.87 18.27
C MET A 23 19.53 -16.38 18.20
N PRO A 24 19.14 -15.67 17.13
CA PRO A 24 19.49 -14.26 16.98
C PRO A 24 18.93 -13.45 18.14
N THR A 25 19.81 -12.69 18.80
CA THR A 25 19.49 -11.87 19.99
C THR A 25 18.93 -10.49 19.63
N GLU A 26 18.97 -10.12 18.35
CA GLU A 26 18.53 -8.83 17.83
C GLU A 26 17.38 -8.98 16.85
N LYS A 27 16.52 -7.96 16.77
CA LYS A 27 15.41 -7.90 15.81
C LYS A 27 15.98 -7.60 14.41
N PRO A 28 15.58 -8.32 13.34
CA PRO A 28 16.09 -8.04 11.99
C PRO A 28 15.74 -6.64 11.47
N GLY A 29 14.58 -6.10 11.86
CA GLY A 29 14.11 -4.78 11.47
C GLY A 29 14.57 -3.67 12.43
N ALA A 30 15.01 -2.54 11.87
CA ALA A 30 15.36 -1.33 12.60
C ALA A 30 14.69 -0.09 11.97
N ARG A 31 14.42 0.95 12.77
CA ARG A 31 13.87 2.23 12.29
C ARG A 31 14.95 3.09 11.62
N ASP A 32 15.44 2.59 10.51
CA ASP A 32 16.56 3.11 9.73
C ASP A 32 16.19 3.07 8.24
N ALA A 33 15.95 4.24 7.65
CA ALA A 33 15.47 4.37 6.28
C ALA A 33 16.52 3.96 5.23
N ALA A 34 17.82 3.95 5.58
CA ALA A 34 18.88 3.50 4.69
C ALA A 34 18.84 1.99 4.42
N ARG A 35 18.00 1.23 5.15
CA ARG A 35 17.73 -0.20 4.94
C ARG A 35 16.62 -0.48 3.94
N VAL A 36 15.92 0.54 3.44
CA VAL A 36 14.92 0.39 2.39
C VAL A 36 15.61 0.39 1.04
N SER A 37 15.35 -0.61 0.21
CA SER A 37 15.86 -0.66 -1.17
C SER A 37 14.77 -0.23 -2.16
N GLY A 38 15.16 0.28 -3.33
CA GLY A 38 14.19 0.69 -4.36
C GLY A 38 13.50 -0.50 -5.02
N GLY A 39 12.19 -0.40 -5.27
CA GLY A 39 11.44 -1.38 -6.05
C GLY A 39 10.00 -1.59 -5.59
N THR A 40 9.40 -2.69 -6.02
CA THR A 40 8.05 -3.10 -5.62
C THR A 40 8.10 -4.22 -4.59
N TYR A 41 7.44 -3.99 -3.47
CA TYR A 41 7.20 -4.91 -2.38
C TYR A 41 5.72 -5.37 -2.43
N GLN A 42 5.45 -6.59 -1.99
CA GLN A 42 4.09 -7.13 -1.86
C GLN A 42 3.64 -6.99 -0.40
N ALA A 43 2.40 -6.60 -0.14
CA ALA A 43 1.84 -6.62 1.21
C ALA A 43 1.87 -8.07 1.75
N ASP A 44 2.36 -8.23 2.98
CA ASP A 44 2.34 -9.50 3.69
C ASP A 44 0.96 -9.68 4.36
N PRO A 45 0.14 -10.65 3.93
CA PRO A 45 -1.20 -10.84 4.47
C PRO A 45 -1.22 -11.24 5.96
N ALA A 46 -0.15 -11.88 6.45
CA ALA A 46 -0.04 -12.32 7.84
C ALA A 46 0.40 -11.21 8.80
N HIS A 47 1.00 -10.14 8.27
CA HIS A 47 1.58 -9.03 9.05
C HIS A 47 1.04 -7.64 8.66
N THR A 48 -0.01 -7.59 7.83
CA THR A 48 -0.71 -6.35 7.45
C THR A 48 -2.15 -6.36 7.96
N LEU A 49 -2.46 -5.44 8.86
CA LEU A 49 -3.69 -5.35 9.63
C LEU A 49 -4.29 -3.93 9.54
N VAL A 50 -5.62 -3.88 9.41
CA VAL A 50 -6.43 -2.67 9.51
C VAL A 50 -7.32 -2.79 10.74
N GLY A 51 -6.90 -2.20 11.85
CA GLY A 51 -7.75 -2.00 13.02
C GLY A 51 -8.79 -0.92 12.76
N TRP A 52 -9.98 -1.06 13.33
CA TRP A 52 -11.05 -0.07 13.24
C TRP A 52 -11.73 0.15 14.59
N ARG A 53 -12.21 1.36 14.84
CA ARG A 53 -12.99 1.74 16.04
C ARG A 53 -14.15 2.68 15.67
N VAL A 54 -15.30 2.49 16.32
CA VAL A 54 -16.51 3.33 16.20
C VAL A 54 -17.17 3.47 17.58
N ASP A 55 -17.48 4.69 18.02
CA ASP A 55 -18.31 4.89 19.22
C ASP A 55 -19.70 4.28 19.03
N HIS A 56 -20.15 3.55 20.05
CA HIS A 56 -21.47 2.96 20.14
C HIS A 56 -22.24 3.56 21.32
N LEU A 57 -23.11 4.53 21.00
CA LEU A 57 -24.08 5.19 21.90
C LEU A 57 -23.44 6.05 23.01
N GLY A 58 -22.15 6.42 22.90
CA GLY A 58 -21.42 7.08 24.00
C GLY A 58 -21.15 6.18 25.22
N PHE A 59 -21.42 4.87 25.13
CA PHE A 59 -21.26 3.91 26.24
C PHE A 59 -20.00 3.05 26.11
N SER A 60 -19.57 2.77 24.89
CA SER A 60 -18.51 1.82 24.58
C SER A 60 -18.06 1.95 23.14
N ASP A 61 -16.83 1.58 22.85
CA ASP A 61 -16.38 1.42 21.46
C ASP A 61 -16.74 0.04 20.89
N TYR A 62 -17.25 0.03 19.67
CA TYR A 62 -17.08 -1.11 18.78
C TYR A 62 -15.69 -1.05 18.16
N PHE A 63 -14.95 -2.16 18.20
CA PHE A 63 -13.64 -2.25 17.56
C PHE A 63 -13.39 -3.66 17.02
N GLY A 64 -12.45 -3.75 16.08
CA GLY A 64 -12.08 -5.01 15.45
C GLY A 64 -10.89 -4.86 14.51
N LEU A 65 -10.64 -5.88 13.70
CA LEU A 65 -9.62 -5.84 12.64
C LEU A 65 -10.08 -6.52 11.34
N PHE A 66 -9.49 -6.04 10.25
CA PHE A 66 -9.40 -6.75 8.97
C PHE A 66 -7.94 -7.19 8.77
N GLY A 67 -7.72 -8.46 8.44
CA GLY A 67 -6.42 -9.03 8.11
C GLY A 67 -6.35 -9.45 6.65
N ASP A 68 -5.41 -10.35 6.33
CA ASP A 68 -5.27 -10.95 4.99
C ASP A 68 -5.12 -9.92 3.84
N VAL A 69 -4.57 -8.74 4.17
CA VAL A 69 -4.41 -7.64 3.22
C VAL A 69 -3.37 -7.99 2.18
N THR A 70 -3.73 -7.84 0.91
CA THR A 70 -2.88 -8.11 -0.25
C THR A 70 -2.68 -6.83 -1.06
N GLY A 71 -1.65 -6.77 -1.90
CA GLY A 71 -1.39 -5.62 -2.75
C GLY A 71 0.08 -5.26 -2.84
N THR A 72 0.38 -4.06 -3.34
CA THR A 72 1.73 -3.59 -3.61
C THR A 72 2.07 -2.27 -2.94
N LEU A 73 3.35 -2.12 -2.60
CA LEU A 73 4.02 -0.85 -2.38
C LEU A 73 5.17 -0.75 -3.38
N THR A 74 5.13 0.23 -4.27
CA THR A 74 6.31 0.65 -5.04
C THR A 74 6.93 1.85 -4.34
N ILE A 75 8.23 1.79 -4.05
CA ILE A 75 8.96 2.83 -3.33
C ILE A 75 10.37 3.03 -3.93
N ASP A 76 10.80 4.28 -3.99
CA ASP A 76 12.17 4.67 -4.29
C ASP A 76 12.68 5.54 -3.13
N PRO A 77 13.69 5.10 -2.35
CA PRO A 77 14.30 5.90 -1.30
C PRO A 77 14.84 7.26 -1.77
N ALA A 78 15.24 7.38 -3.05
CA ALA A 78 15.69 8.64 -3.63
C ALA A 78 14.52 9.58 -4.01
N ASN A 79 13.29 9.06 -4.13
CA ASN A 79 12.10 9.83 -4.46
C ASN A 79 10.82 9.26 -3.80
N LEU A 80 10.71 9.44 -2.49
CA LEU A 80 9.55 8.98 -1.71
C LEU A 80 8.20 9.54 -2.21
N SER A 81 8.17 10.67 -2.91
CA SER A 81 6.93 11.24 -3.50
C SER A 81 6.40 10.45 -4.71
N ALA A 82 7.28 9.68 -5.37
CA ALA A 82 6.91 8.76 -6.43
C ALA A 82 6.32 7.44 -5.93
N ALA A 83 6.32 7.19 -4.60
CA ALA A 83 5.81 5.96 -4.04
C ALA A 83 4.31 5.74 -4.35
N ARG A 84 3.90 4.48 -4.51
CA ARG A 84 2.52 4.07 -4.84
C ARG A 84 2.11 2.89 -3.97
N VAL A 85 0.89 2.95 -3.44
CA VAL A 85 0.24 1.88 -2.67
C VAL A 85 -1.06 1.49 -3.37
N ASP A 86 -1.25 0.20 -3.60
CA ASP A 86 -2.50 -0.37 -4.11
C ASP A 86 -2.79 -1.66 -3.35
N VAL A 87 -3.77 -1.64 -2.44
CA VAL A 87 -4.06 -2.74 -1.52
C VAL A 87 -5.53 -3.12 -1.50
N SER A 88 -5.77 -4.41 -1.36
CA SER A 88 -7.07 -5.07 -1.23
C SER A 88 -7.22 -5.62 0.20
N ILE A 89 -8.28 -5.22 0.88
CA ILE A 89 -8.61 -5.54 2.27
C ILE A 89 -9.86 -6.43 2.28
N PRO A 90 -9.73 -7.74 2.57
CA PRO A 90 -10.87 -8.61 2.83
C PRO A 90 -11.71 -8.09 4.00
N ILE A 91 -13.03 -8.00 3.81
CA ILE A 91 -13.98 -7.61 4.88
C ILE A 91 -14.47 -8.83 5.67
N ASN A 92 -14.30 -10.04 5.11
CA ASN A 92 -14.60 -11.31 5.75
C ASN A 92 -13.37 -12.22 5.61
N PRO A 93 -12.78 -12.74 6.71
CA PRO A 93 -13.20 -12.57 8.11
C PRO A 93 -12.88 -11.17 8.67
N VAL A 94 -13.89 -10.54 9.29
CA VAL A 94 -13.69 -9.45 10.26
C VAL A 94 -13.60 -10.07 11.65
N VAL A 95 -12.61 -9.66 12.45
CA VAL A 95 -12.53 -10.06 13.86
C VAL A 95 -13.23 -9.01 14.72
N ALA A 96 -14.20 -9.44 15.52
CA ALA A 96 -14.90 -8.66 16.53
C ALA A 96 -15.44 -9.62 17.61
N SER A 97 -16.27 -9.13 18.54
CA SER A 97 -17.10 -10.05 19.35
C SER A 97 -18.07 -10.82 18.44
N LYS A 98 -18.39 -12.08 18.79
CA LYS A 98 -19.21 -12.97 17.94
C LYS A 98 -20.49 -12.30 17.42
N GLY A 99 -21.28 -11.71 18.32
CA GLY A 99 -22.55 -11.07 17.95
C GLY A 99 -22.36 -9.83 17.08
N LEU A 100 -21.26 -9.09 17.24
CA LEU A 100 -20.94 -7.95 16.39
C LEU A 100 -20.47 -8.39 15.00
N GLN A 101 -19.60 -9.41 14.92
CA GLN A 101 -19.18 -10.02 13.65
C GLN A 101 -20.41 -10.55 12.86
N GLU A 102 -21.31 -11.26 13.54
CA GLU A 102 -22.57 -11.74 12.95
C GLU A 102 -23.45 -10.59 12.46
N HIS A 103 -23.55 -9.48 13.21
CA HIS A 103 -24.33 -8.30 12.80
C HIS A 103 -23.69 -7.54 11.63
N LEU A 104 -22.36 -7.39 11.60
CA LEU A 104 -21.64 -6.74 10.50
C LEU A 104 -21.86 -7.45 9.14
N LEU A 105 -22.00 -8.78 9.17
CA LEU A 105 -22.08 -9.64 7.98
C LEU A 105 -23.47 -10.23 7.69
N ARG A 106 -24.49 -10.03 8.53
CA ARG A 106 -25.83 -10.60 8.26
C ARG A 106 -26.54 -9.95 7.06
N PRO A 107 -27.36 -10.70 6.31
CA PRO A 107 -28.27 -10.11 5.33
C PRO A 107 -29.25 -9.14 5.99
N GLY A 108 -29.82 -8.23 5.20
CA GLY A 108 -30.91 -7.37 5.66
C GLY A 108 -32.16 -8.17 6.01
N LYS A 109 -32.96 -7.64 6.93
CA LYS A 109 -34.27 -8.23 7.29
C LYS A 109 -35.22 -8.16 6.09
N ASP A 110 -36.04 -9.20 5.92
CA ASP A 110 -37.13 -9.25 4.95
C ASP A 110 -36.72 -8.94 3.50
N GLY A 111 -35.48 -9.28 3.12
CA GLY A 111 -34.90 -8.99 1.80
C GLY A 111 -34.41 -7.55 1.60
N GLY A 112 -34.42 -6.74 2.66
CA GLY A 112 -33.87 -5.38 2.66
C GLY A 112 -32.35 -5.32 2.54
N LYS A 113 -31.81 -4.10 2.53
CA LYS A 113 -30.36 -3.87 2.56
C LYS A 113 -29.77 -4.36 3.90
N PRO A 114 -28.53 -4.90 3.91
CA PRO A 114 -27.80 -5.16 5.15
C PRO A 114 -27.65 -3.90 6.01
N ASP A 115 -27.59 -4.10 7.33
CA ASP A 115 -27.33 -3.01 8.28
C ASP A 115 -25.92 -2.42 8.11
N PHE A 116 -24.96 -3.27 7.71
CA PHE A 116 -23.55 -2.92 7.53
C PHE A 116 -23.00 -3.44 6.18
N PHE A 117 -22.12 -4.44 6.19
CA PHE A 117 -21.51 -4.99 4.97
C PHE A 117 -22.36 -6.09 4.32
N GLY A 118 -23.06 -6.88 5.14
CA GLY A 118 -23.78 -8.06 4.68
C GLY A 118 -22.85 -9.23 4.31
N PRO A 119 -23.39 -10.30 3.69
CA PRO A 119 -22.67 -11.57 3.53
C PRO A 119 -21.91 -11.73 2.19
N GLY A 120 -22.14 -10.82 1.24
CA GLY A 120 -21.62 -10.88 -0.14
C GLY A 120 -20.74 -9.70 -0.51
N GLN A 121 -20.16 -9.04 0.49
CA GLN A 121 -19.35 -7.83 0.33
C GLN A 121 -18.05 -8.10 -0.46
N ALA A 122 -17.75 -7.25 -1.44
CA ALA A 122 -16.45 -7.25 -2.08
C ALA A 122 -15.35 -6.79 -1.11
N PRO A 123 -14.08 -7.21 -1.29
CA PRO A 123 -12.95 -6.60 -0.59
C PRO A 123 -12.94 -5.09 -0.79
N ALA A 124 -12.58 -4.34 0.25
CA ALA A 124 -12.27 -2.93 0.09
C ALA A 124 -10.94 -2.78 -0.65
N ARG A 125 -10.75 -1.68 -1.38
CA ARG A 125 -9.49 -1.40 -2.09
C ARG A 125 -9.05 0.03 -1.89
N PHE A 126 -7.82 0.24 -1.46
CA PHE A 126 -7.22 1.57 -1.39
C PHE A 126 -6.14 1.72 -2.46
N VAL A 127 -6.23 2.78 -3.26
CA VAL A 127 -5.23 3.14 -4.28
C VAL A 127 -4.74 4.56 -4.03
N SER A 128 -3.45 4.72 -3.75
CA SER A 128 -2.82 6.03 -3.54
C SER A 128 -2.89 6.90 -4.81
N THR A 129 -3.17 8.18 -4.64
CA THR A 129 -3.14 9.22 -5.69
C THR A 129 -1.95 10.17 -5.52
N SER A 130 -1.51 10.42 -4.29
CA SER A 130 -0.28 11.19 -4.01
C SER A 130 0.33 10.80 -2.67
N VAL A 131 1.67 10.81 -2.59
CA VAL A 131 2.43 10.67 -1.35
C VAL A 131 3.20 11.97 -1.11
N ALA A 132 3.01 12.57 0.07
CA ALA A 132 3.73 13.74 0.54
C ALA A 132 4.58 13.33 1.76
N PRO A 133 5.89 13.07 1.58
CA PRO A 133 6.79 12.73 2.68
C PRO A 133 6.92 13.86 3.71
N GLY A 134 7.10 13.50 4.98
CA GLY A 134 7.49 14.42 6.03
C GLY A 134 8.93 14.91 5.84
N ALA A 135 9.26 16.04 6.46
CA ALA A 135 10.58 16.66 6.34
C ALA A 135 11.73 15.80 6.92
N ASP A 136 11.41 14.85 7.79
CA ASP A 136 12.34 13.86 8.35
C ASP A 136 12.51 12.60 7.48
N GLY A 137 11.71 12.44 6.42
CA GLY A 137 11.63 11.22 5.61
C GLY A 137 11.04 10.01 6.33
N MET A 138 10.60 10.15 7.59
CA MET A 138 10.10 9.07 8.43
C MET A 138 8.58 9.04 8.53
N GLY A 139 7.90 10.13 8.20
CA GLY A 139 6.44 10.19 8.04
C GLY A 139 6.01 10.43 6.60
N ALA A 140 4.72 10.22 6.31
CA ALA A 140 4.10 10.65 5.05
C ALA A 140 2.60 10.91 5.20
N TYR A 141 2.08 11.89 4.46
CA TYR A 141 0.65 12.02 4.19
C TYR A 141 0.36 11.37 2.84
N ILE A 142 -0.50 10.35 2.84
CA ILE A 142 -0.89 9.60 1.65
C ILE A 142 -2.35 9.92 1.36
N LEU A 143 -2.62 10.53 0.21
CA LEU A 143 -3.98 10.63 -0.31
C LEU A 143 -4.24 9.45 -1.23
N GLY A 144 -5.45 8.92 -1.21
CA GLY A 144 -5.86 7.87 -2.13
C GLY A 144 -7.36 7.66 -2.18
N ASN A 145 -7.79 6.83 -3.11
CA ASN A 145 -9.19 6.45 -3.27
C ASN A 145 -9.42 5.12 -2.53
N LEU A 146 -10.24 5.16 -1.49
CA LEU A 146 -10.80 3.96 -0.86
C LEU A 146 -12.10 3.60 -1.57
N THR A 147 -12.20 2.36 -2.07
CA THR A 147 -13.46 1.73 -2.44
C THR A 147 -13.88 0.81 -1.30
N LEU A 148 -15.01 1.10 -0.67
CA LEU A 148 -15.60 0.30 0.41
C LEU A 148 -17.11 0.20 0.17
N ASN A 149 -17.69 -0.98 0.39
CA ASN A 149 -19.13 -1.23 0.15
C ASN A 149 -19.60 -0.82 -1.26
N GLY A 150 -18.73 -1.01 -2.27
CA GLY A 150 -19.00 -0.65 -3.67
C GLY A 150 -18.92 0.85 -4.01
N ILE A 151 -18.60 1.73 -3.05
CA ILE A 151 -18.53 3.18 -3.24
C ILE A 151 -17.08 3.65 -3.09
N THR A 152 -16.61 4.49 -4.01
CA THR A 152 -15.24 5.04 -4.00
C THR A 152 -15.22 6.47 -3.48
N ARG A 153 -14.35 6.77 -2.51
CA ARG A 153 -14.16 8.08 -1.89
C ARG A 153 -12.68 8.39 -1.66
N PRO A 154 -12.27 9.67 -1.72
CA PRO A 154 -10.93 10.08 -1.29
C PRO A 154 -10.80 9.92 0.23
N VAL A 155 -9.68 9.36 0.68
CA VAL A 155 -9.28 9.29 2.09
C VAL A 155 -7.83 9.71 2.25
N ALA A 156 -7.48 10.18 3.45
CA ALA A 156 -6.11 10.56 3.82
C ALA A 156 -5.59 9.61 4.91
N ILE A 157 -4.37 9.11 4.72
CA ILE A 157 -3.63 8.30 5.70
C ILE A 157 -2.42 9.11 6.16
N GLN A 158 -2.28 9.30 7.47
CA GLN A 158 -1.01 9.71 8.08
C GLN A 158 -0.21 8.45 8.37
N ALA A 159 0.83 8.19 7.58
CA ALA A 159 1.72 7.04 7.73
C ALA A 159 3.02 7.42 8.44
N GLN A 160 3.61 6.45 9.15
CA GLN A 160 4.90 6.54 9.82
C GLN A 160 5.72 5.29 9.50
N PHE A 161 7.00 5.47 9.18
CA PHE A 161 7.95 4.38 9.01
C PHE A 161 8.29 3.74 10.37
N THR A 162 7.96 2.46 10.48
CA THR A 162 8.21 1.63 11.67
C THR A 162 9.61 1.05 11.64
N GLY A 163 10.04 0.55 10.48
CA GLY A 163 11.38 0.02 10.27
C GLY A 163 11.53 -0.86 9.05
N ALA A 164 12.78 -1.18 8.71
CA ALA A 164 13.13 -2.08 7.62
C ALA A 164 14.29 -3.00 8.01
N GLY A 165 14.39 -4.14 7.33
CA GLY A 165 15.43 -5.15 7.54
C GLY A 165 15.19 -6.37 6.66
N ALA A 166 15.98 -7.42 6.86
CA ALA A 166 15.81 -8.66 6.12
C ALA A 166 15.80 -9.88 7.05
N MET A 167 14.82 -10.78 6.86
CA MET A 167 14.74 -12.04 7.58
C MET A 167 14.82 -13.20 6.58
N ARG A 168 15.79 -14.10 6.77
CA ARG A 168 16.04 -15.26 5.88
C ARG A 168 16.18 -14.90 4.39
N GLY A 169 16.67 -13.70 4.08
CA GLY A 169 16.87 -13.21 2.71
C GLY A 169 15.67 -12.49 2.09
N THR A 170 14.52 -12.41 2.78
CA THR A 170 13.40 -11.55 2.38
C THR A 170 13.59 -10.16 2.98
N GLU A 171 13.59 -9.11 2.16
CA GLU A 171 13.58 -7.72 2.64
C GLU A 171 12.16 -7.32 3.03
N THR A 172 11.97 -6.79 4.23
CA THR A 172 10.68 -6.34 4.75
C THR A 172 10.75 -4.86 5.11
N VAL A 173 9.77 -4.08 4.67
CA VAL A 173 9.57 -2.68 5.05
C VAL A 173 8.23 -2.53 5.77
N GLY A 174 8.25 -1.89 6.95
CA GLY A 174 7.11 -1.78 7.84
C GLY A 174 6.69 -0.34 8.10
N PHE A 175 5.38 -0.11 8.10
CA PHE A 175 4.75 1.18 8.38
C PHE A 175 3.61 1.02 9.38
N SER A 176 3.41 2.02 10.23
CA SER A 176 2.13 2.24 10.90
C SER A 176 1.41 3.41 10.23
N GLY A 177 0.11 3.56 10.49
CA GLY A 177 -0.61 4.72 10.02
C GLY A 177 -1.96 4.89 10.68
N ARG A 178 -2.58 6.05 10.46
CA ARG A 178 -3.94 6.35 10.91
C ARG A 178 -4.73 7.03 9.81
N ALA A 179 -6.01 6.74 9.76
CA ALA A 179 -6.98 7.43 8.93
C ALA A 179 -8.30 7.60 9.68
N LEU A 180 -9.12 8.54 9.20
CA LEU A 180 -10.43 8.85 9.72
C LEU A 180 -11.39 8.86 8.54
N ILE A 181 -12.46 8.06 8.61
CA ILE A 181 -13.45 7.98 7.53
C ILE A 181 -14.86 8.15 8.09
N LYS A 182 -15.80 8.55 7.23
CA LYS A 182 -17.23 8.48 7.54
C LYS A 182 -17.85 7.26 6.90
N ARG A 183 -18.56 6.45 7.68
CA ARG A 183 -19.21 5.24 7.14
C ARG A 183 -20.43 5.56 6.28
N SER A 184 -21.08 6.71 6.50
CA SER A 184 -22.12 7.27 5.64
C SER A 184 -21.65 7.56 4.21
N ASP A 185 -20.41 8.00 4.02
CA ASP A 185 -19.83 8.27 2.69
C ASP A 185 -19.75 6.99 1.82
N PHE A 186 -19.73 5.82 2.47
CA PHE A 186 -19.76 4.47 1.87
C PHE A 186 -21.12 3.78 2.01
N GLY A 187 -22.19 4.54 2.31
CA GLY A 187 -23.56 4.02 2.37
C GLY A 187 -23.89 3.13 3.57
N ILE A 188 -23.01 3.06 4.57
CA ILE A 188 -23.19 2.26 5.80
C ILE A 188 -23.81 3.17 6.87
N THR A 189 -25.13 3.37 6.81
CA THR A 189 -25.81 4.42 7.58
C THR A 189 -26.57 3.94 8.82
N ASN A 190 -26.65 2.63 9.07
CA ASN A 190 -27.46 2.09 10.17
C ASN A 190 -27.00 2.62 11.55
N GLY A 191 -27.95 3.08 12.36
CA GLY A 191 -27.70 3.58 13.71
C GLY A 191 -27.11 4.98 13.83
N ILE A 192 -26.77 5.68 12.73
CA ILE A 192 -26.34 7.09 12.78
C ILE A 192 -27.49 7.97 13.31
N PRO A 193 -27.24 8.96 14.18
CA PRO A 193 -25.94 9.38 14.74
C PRO A 193 -25.57 8.69 16.06
N LEU A 194 -26.41 7.80 16.59
CA LEU A 194 -26.22 7.19 17.91
C LEU A 194 -25.02 6.22 17.94
N ILE A 195 -24.82 5.46 16.86
CA ILE A 195 -23.54 4.83 16.55
C ILE A 195 -22.81 5.80 15.62
N SER A 196 -21.62 6.25 15.99
CA SER A 196 -20.91 7.34 15.30
C SER A 196 -20.83 7.11 13.79
N ASP A 197 -20.93 8.20 13.01
CA ASP A 197 -20.61 8.17 11.58
C ASP A 197 -19.10 8.08 11.35
N GLU A 198 -18.31 8.59 12.28
CA GLU A 198 -16.85 8.60 12.21
C GLU A 198 -16.27 7.25 12.65
N VAL A 199 -15.33 6.74 11.85
CA VAL A 199 -14.60 5.50 12.09
C VAL A 199 -13.11 5.82 12.12
N GLU A 200 -12.47 5.55 13.25
CA GLU A 200 -11.01 5.60 13.36
C GLU A 200 -10.43 4.33 12.74
N LEU A 201 -9.35 4.46 11.95
CA LEU A 201 -8.59 3.36 11.38
C LEU A 201 -7.15 3.41 11.88
N ASP A 202 -6.70 2.35 12.55
CA ASP A 202 -5.32 2.13 12.98
C ASP A 202 -4.66 1.08 12.07
N LEU A 203 -3.59 1.46 11.39
CA LEU A 203 -2.95 0.65 10.35
C LEU A 203 -1.60 0.14 10.83
N SER A 204 -1.31 -1.15 10.59
CA SER A 204 0.03 -1.73 10.70
C SER A 204 0.27 -2.55 9.44
N ALA A 205 1.25 -2.18 8.62
CA ALA A 205 1.50 -2.82 7.33
C ALA A 205 2.96 -3.25 7.20
N ALA A 206 3.15 -4.47 6.70
CA ALA A 206 4.44 -5.01 6.32
C ALA A 206 4.41 -5.34 4.83
N PHE A 207 5.42 -4.91 4.09
CA PHE A 207 5.58 -5.24 2.68
C PHE A 207 6.92 -5.94 2.46
N GLU A 208 6.90 -7.03 1.70
CA GLU A 208 8.06 -7.88 1.44
C GLU A 208 8.52 -7.84 -0.02
N LYS A 209 9.84 -7.73 -0.21
CA LYS A 209 10.50 -7.91 -1.51
C LYS A 209 10.89 -9.38 -1.63
N LYS A 210 10.17 -10.13 -2.47
CA LYS A 210 10.47 -11.55 -2.68
C LYS A 210 11.84 -11.73 -3.30
N ALA A 211 12.72 -12.50 -2.66
CA ALA A 211 13.99 -12.90 -3.25
C ALA A 211 13.75 -13.63 -4.58
N GLY A 212 14.42 -13.19 -5.64
CA GLY A 212 14.16 -13.66 -7.02
C GLY A 212 13.22 -12.78 -7.84
N ALA A 213 12.59 -11.75 -7.23
CA ALA A 213 12.30 -10.54 -7.99
C ALA A 213 13.66 -9.95 -8.38
N SER A 214 13.99 -9.97 -9.67
CA SER A 214 15.16 -9.25 -10.18
C SER A 214 15.08 -7.79 -9.75
N GLU A 215 16.25 -7.12 -9.68
CA GLU A 215 16.34 -5.67 -9.80
C GLU A 215 15.29 -5.19 -10.81
N PRO A 216 14.47 -4.17 -10.50
CA PRO A 216 13.35 -3.80 -11.35
C PRO A 216 13.86 -3.67 -12.77
N GLN A 217 13.44 -4.56 -13.68
CA GLN A 217 13.87 -4.45 -15.07
C GLN A 217 13.53 -3.02 -15.48
N PRO A 218 14.49 -2.21 -15.94
CA PRO A 218 14.18 -0.86 -16.40
C PRO A 218 13.05 -1.04 -17.39
N MET A 219 11.91 -0.37 -17.10
CA MET A 219 10.63 -0.61 -17.78
C MET A 219 10.91 -0.81 -19.27
N PRO A 220 10.46 -1.92 -19.89
CA PRO A 220 10.90 -2.31 -21.23
C PRO A 220 10.79 -1.08 -22.12
N ALA A 221 11.95 -0.62 -22.59
CA ALA A 221 12.11 0.73 -23.13
C ALA A 221 10.96 0.99 -24.11
N PRO A 222 10.16 2.05 -23.89
CA PRO A 222 8.83 2.17 -24.50
C PRO A 222 8.94 1.87 -25.98
N ALA A 223 8.26 0.80 -26.41
CA ALA A 223 8.38 0.23 -27.75
C ALA A 223 8.36 1.39 -28.75
N ALA A 224 9.39 1.50 -29.59
CA ALA A 224 9.67 2.74 -30.33
C ALA A 224 8.37 3.31 -30.92
N ASN A 225 8.03 4.53 -30.49
CA ASN A 225 6.74 5.24 -30.69
C ASN A 225 5.61 5.07 -29.63
N ALA A 226 5.85 4.51 -28.44
CA ALA A 226 4.89 4.50 -27.33
C ALA A 226 4.93 5.80 -26.49
N CYS A 227 3.79 6.18 -25.89
CA CYS A 227 3.66 7.38 -25.05
C CYS A 227 4.60 7.32 -23.83
N ASN A 228 5.25 8.44 -23.51
CA ASN A 228 6.02 8.60 -22.26
C ASN A 228 5.41 9.72 -21.41
N GLY A 229 4.73 9.35 -20.32
CA GLY A 229 4.02 10.28 -19.44
C GLY A 229 4.92 10.94 -18.39
N ASP A 230 6.04 10.32 -18.03
CA ASP A 230 6.98 10.87 -17.02
C ASP A 230 7.63 12.15 -17.51
N LYS A 231 7.83 12.27 -18.82
CA LYS A 231 8.31 13.50 -19.46
C LYS A 231 7.40 14.71 -19.21
N VAL A 232 6.15 14.58 -18.74
CA VAL A 232 5.28 15.73 -18.43
C VAL A 232 5.65 16.42 -17.10
N GLN A 233 6.44 15.78 -16.23
CA GLN A 233 6.79 16.31 -14.90
C GLN A 233 7.30 17.76 -14.88
N PRO A 234 8.14 18.25 -15.84
CA PRO A 234 8.60 19.65 -15.87
C PRO A 234 7.50 20.70 -16.05
N TRP A 235 6.26 20.29 -16.35
CA TRP A 235 5.09 21.16 -16.50
C TRP A 235 4.04 20.99 -15.41
N PHE A 236 4.25 20.12 -14.43
CA PHE A 236 3.36 20.03 -13.26
C PHE A 236 3.37 21.35 -12.48
N GLY A 237 2.20 21.81 -12.05
CA GLY A 237 2.01 23.13 -11.43
C GLY A 237 2.02 24.32 -12.40
N LYS A 238 2.35 24.12 -13.68
CA LYS A 238 2.24 25.16 -14.71
C LYS A 238 0.86 25.14 -15.38
N GLN A 239 0.42 26.29 -15.85
CA GLN A 239 -0.77 26.40 -16.70
C GLN A 239 -0.52 25.78 -18.08
N ALA A 240 -1.46 24.99 -18.58
CA ALA A 240 -1.44 24.40 -19.91
C ALA A 240 -1.76 25.46 -20.99
N THR A 241 -0.90 26.46 -21.15
CA THR A 241 -0.97 27.43 -22.26
C THR A 241 -0.74 26.72 -23.60
N PRO A 242 -1.13 27.30 -24.75
CA PRO A 242 -0.89 26.69 -26.06
C PRO A 242 0.57 26.31 -26.32
N ALA A 243 1.52 27.11 -25.83
CA ALA A 243 2.96 26.81 -25.90
C ALA A 243 3.31 25.58 -25.04
N VAL A 244 2.89 25.54 -23.77
CA VAL A 244 3.10 24.39 -22.87
C VAL A 244 2.47 23.10 -23.43
N ARG A 245 1.28 23.19 -24.04
CA ARG A 245 0.62 22.03 -24.67
C ARG A 245 1.42 21.51 -25.87
N ALA A 246 2.03 22.38 -26.67
CA ALA A 246 2.89 22.00 -27.79
C ALA A 246 4.23 21.40 -27.31
N GLU A 247 4.85 21.98 -26.28
CA GLU A 247 6.07 21.45 -25.64
C GLU A 247 5.84 20.03 -25.08
N ILE A 248 4.72 19.81 -24.39
CA ILE A 248 4.34 18.49 -23.87
C ILE A 248 4.14 17.47 -24.99
N ALA A 249 3.50 17.85 -26.10
CA ALA A 249 3.34 16.97 -27.26
C ALA A 249 4.69 16.57 -27.87
N ALA A 250 5.58 17.53 -28.09
CA ALA A 250 6.91 17.29 -28.63
C ALA A 250 7.77 16.42 -27.69
N ALA A 251 7.72 16.68 -26.38
CA ALA A 251 8.52 15.95 -25.39
C ALA A 251 8.08 14.48 -25.26
N THR A 252 6.76 14.25 -25.12
CA THR A 252 6.18 12.94 -24.75
C THR A 252 6.08 11.95 -25.91
N GLY A 253 6.08 12.44 -27.15
CA GLY A 253 5.90 11.61 -28.35
C GLY A 253 4.50 11.00 -28.51
N ALA A 254 3.53 11.44 -27.70
CA ALA A 254 2.17 10.94 -27.73
C ALA A 254 1.46 11.34 -29.04
N LYS A 255 0.85 10.38 -29.74
CA LYS A 255 0.07 10.64 -30.97
C LYS A 255 -1.27 11.32 -30.68
N MET A 256 -1.74 11.22 -29.44
CA MET A 256 -2.96 11.84 -28.94
C MET A 256 -2.73 12.36 -27.53
N ILE A 257 -3.16 13.58 -27.24
CA ILE A 257 -3.27 14.09 -25.86
C ILE A 257 -4.73 14.36 -25.54
N ARG A 258 -5.22 13.73 -24.47
CA ARG A 258 -6.55 13.96 -23.90
C ARG A 258 -6.38 14.83 -22.64
N TRP A 259 -6.81 16.07 -22.73
CA TRP A 259 -6.77 17.03 -21.62
C TRP A 259 -8.05 16.90 -20.79
N LEU A 260 -7.91 16.65 -19.48
CA LEU A 260 -9.00 16.29 -18.58
C LEU A 260 -9.12 17.29 -17.44
N TYR A 261 -10.35 17.72 -17.16
CA TYR A 261 -10.74 18.38 -15.92
C TYR A 261 -11.33 17.35 -14.93
N PRO A 262 -11.50 17.68 -13.64
CA PRO A 262 -11.98 16.72 -12.63
C PRO A 262 -13.38 16.15 -12.92
N ASP A 263 -14.19 16.86 -13.68
CA ASP A 263 -15.56 16.51 -14.11
C ASP A 263 -15.63 15.96 -15.55
N SER A 264 -14.49 15.68 -16.20
CA SER A 264 -14.46 15.13 -17.55
C SER A 264 -14.89 13.65 -17.58
N ILE A 265 -16.08 13.39 -18.10
CA ILE A 265 -16.61 12.04 -18.34
C ILE A 265 -15.90 11.44 -19.56
N VAL A 266 -15.22 10.30 -19.36
CA VAL A 266 -14.46 9.61 -20.42
C VAL A 266 -14.59 8.10 -20.37
N THR A 267 -14.55 7.47 -21.54
CA THR A 267 -14.42 6.03 -21.68
C THR A 267 -13.03 5.56 -21.26
N GLN A 268 -12.95 4.42 -20.58
CA GLN A 268 -11.68 3.77 -20.18
C GLN A 268 -11.07 2.93 -21.32
N ASP A 269 -11.10 3.44 -22.56
CA ASP A 269 -10.59 2.75 -23.75
C ASP A 269 -9.05 2.82 -23.80
N TYR A 270 -8.31 1.80 -23.34
CA TYR A 270 -6.84 1.89 -23.26
C TYR A 270 -6.17 2.14 -24.63
N ARG A 271 -5.26 3.12 -24.69
CA ARG A 271 -4.45 3.43 -25.89
C ARG A 271 -2.99 3.73 -25.52
N ALA A 272 -2.06 2.88 -25.98
CA ALA A 272 -0.63 2.99 -25.68
C ALA A 272 0.05 4.26 -26.24
N GLU A 273 -0.55 4.87 -27.26
CA GLU A 273 -0.11 6.10 -27.92
C GLU A 273 -0.78 7.38 -27.38
N ARG A 274 -1.69 7.26 -26.41
CA ARG A 274 -2.44 8.38 -25.81
C ARG A 274 -1.86 8.80 -24.47
N LEU A 275 -1.71 10.11 -24.29
CA LEU A 275 -1.41 10.75 -23.01
C LEU A 275 -2.68 11.37 -22.43
N ASN A 276 -3.05 11.03 -21.20
CA ASN A 276 -4.07 11.78 -20.46
C ASN A 276 -3.36 12.78 -19.55
N VAL A 277 -3.68 14.06 -19.67
CA VAL A 277 -3.16 15.11 -18.78
C VAL A 277 -4.32 15.68 -17.98
N ARG A 278 -4.27 15.55 -16.66
CA ARG A 278 -5.30 16.06 -15.73
C ARG A 278 -4.90 17.46 -15.27
N MET A 279 -5.87 18.37 -15.30
CA MET A 279 -5.71 19.79 -14.99
C MET A 279 -6.80 20.28 -14.05
N ASP A 280 -6.52 21.36 -13.33
CA ASP A 280 -7.52 22.08 -12.56
C ASP A 280 -8.51 22.81 -13.49
N LYS A 281 -9.80 22.75 -13.14
CA LYS A 281 -10.85 23.47 -13.88
C LYS A 281 -10.76 24.97 -13.63
N GLY A 282 -10.68 25.77 -14.71
CA GLY A 282 -10.68 27.24 -14.66
C GLY A 282 -9.31 27.89 -14.50
N THR A 283 -8.26 27.13 -14.12
CA THR A 283 -6.87 27.62 -14.11
C THR A 283 -5.97 26.90 -15.10
N ASP A 284 -6.40 25.76 -15.67
CA ASP A 284 -5.64 24.90 -16.58
C ASP A 284 -4.29 24.43 -16.01
N VAL A 285 -4.13 24.45 -14.67
CA VAL A 285 -2.89 24.02 -14.01
C VAL A 285 -2.77 22.50 -14.09
N ILE A 286 -1.65 22.02 -14.63
CA ILE A 286 -1.38 20.59 -14.83
C ILE A 286 -1.07 19.94 -13.48
N ARG A 287 -1.77 18.85 -13.16
CA ARG A 287 -1.64 18.11 -11.88
C ARG A 287 -1.06 16.72 -12.02
N SER A 288 -1.41 15.98 -13.08
CA SER A 288 -0.83 14.67 -13.34
C SER A 288 -0.93 14.31 -14.81
N ALA A 289 -0.09 13.36 -15.23
CA ALA A 289 -0.16 12.77 -16.55
C ALA A 289 -0.04 11.24 -16.46
N SER A 290 -0.74 10.53 -17.34
CA SER A 290 -0.72 9.07 -17.43
C SER A 290 -1.00 8.61 -18.85
N CYS A 291 -0.13 7.80 -19.43
CA CYS A 291 -0.39 7.16 -20.73
C CYS A 291 -1.49 6.09 -20.59
N GLY A 292 -2.31 5.94 -21.63
CA GLY A 292 -3.42 4.98 -21.70
C GLY A 292 -4.71 5.56 -22.21
#